data_AF-A0AAD6WNX7-F1
#
_entry.id   AF-A0AAD6WNX7-F1
#
_cell.length_a   1.000
_cell.length_b   1.000
_cell.length_c   1.000
_cell.angle_alpha   90.00
_cell.angle_beta   90.00
_cell.angle_gamma   90.00
#
_symmetry.space_group_name_H-M   'P 1'
#
loop_
_entity.id
_entity.type
_entity.pdbx_description
1 polymer ?
#
loop_
_entity_poly.entity_id
_entity_poly.type
_entity_poly.pdbx_seq_one_letter_code
_entity_poly.pdbx_strand_id
1 'polypeptide(L)'
;FALLAGRPAPDSFGYDSYQQAIAEATRLFLFNSVVASGNGRRGPFSAVSVGISYGGGQMRPGVLLNNKTNTTICAAMLANWAFHRIIGFSNSMFQSYAPNLHMFYRNQMRILRSSASYLVPLLPELLTVFAACTFNFGPNTVTRLHIDAANLVWGWCCITAFGIFNPDLGGHLILWDLRLVIRFPPGSTIMIPSALLRHSNISIQQGETRYSFTQFSAGGLFRWVENGNRSDKAFFANASAAELRARENARGQRWENGLKMFQVWNPKTKVFESQME
;
A
#
# COMPACT_ATOMS: atom_id res chain seq x y z
N PHE A 1 9.08 7.93 9.11
CA PHE A 1 8.14 6.91 9.61
C PHE A 1 6.84 6.90 8.82
N ALA A 2 6.17 8.04 8.62
CA ALA A 2 5.14 8.25 7.58
C ALA A 2 5.61 9.34 6.60
N LEU A 3 5.00 9.42 5.41
CA LEU A 3 5.31 10.40 4.38
C LEU A 3 4.02 10.96 3.78
N LEU A 4 3.76 12.27 3.94
CA LEU A 4 2.77 12.97 3.13
C LEU A 4 3.43 13.40 1.81
N ALA A 5 3.26 12.57 0.77
CA ALA A 5 3.81 12.82 -0.55
C ALA A 5 3.10 13.97 -1.29
N GLY A 6 1.85 14.28 -0.90
CA GLY A 6 1.06 15.32 -1.55
C GLY A 6 0.72 14.93 -2.98
N ARG A 7 0.94 15.86 -3.91
CA ARG A 7 0.79 15.65 -5.36
C ARG A 7 1.97 16.29 -6.08
N PRO A 8 2.37 15.79 -7.28
CA PRO A 8 3.36 16.45 -8.11
C PRO A 8 2.96 17.91 -8.41
N ALA A 9 3.96 18.76 -8.58
CA ALA A 9 3.75 20.06 -9.22
C ALA A 9 3.45 19.86 -10.73
N PRO A 10 2.78 20.83 -11.39
CA PRO A 10 2.73 20.89 -12.84
C PRO A 10 4.13 20.86 -13.45
N ASP A 11 4.24 20.43 -14.70
CA ASP A 11 5.52 20.47 -15.40
C ASP A 11 5.98 21.92 -15.70
N SER A 12 7.17 22.06 -16.29
CA SER A 12 7.76 23.36 -16.62
C SER A 12 6.92 24.19 -17.60
N PHE A 13 5.97 23.58 -18.30
CA PHE A 13 5.04 24.25 -19.22
C PHE A 13 3.68 24.52 -18.57
N GLY A 14 3.53 24.24 -17.27
CA GLY A 14 2.29 24.39 -16.53
C GLY A 14 1.27 23.28 -16.80
N TYR A 15 1.62 22.22 -17.53
CA TYR A 15 0.72 21.11 -17.80
C TYR A 15 0.70 20.15 -16.61
N ASP A 16 -0.48 20.02 -15.99
CA ASP A 16 -0.69 19.16 -14.83
C ASP A 16 -1.33 17.83 -15.23
N SER A 17 -0.51 16.96 -15.81
CA SER A 17 -0.88 15.57 -16.13
C SER A 17 -1.43 14.79 -14.93
N TYR A 18 -0.98 15.12 -13.72
CA TYR A 18 -1.40 14.42 -12.52
C TYR A 18 -2.79 14.86 -12.09
N GLN A 19 -3.10 16.16 -12.13
CA GLN A 19 -4.44 16.66 -11.86
C GLN A 19 -5.47 16.11 -12.86
N GLN A 20 -5.10 15.95 -14.14
CA GLN A 20 -5.96 15.27 -15.13
C GLN A 20 -6.19 13.80 -14.78
N ALA A 21 -5.16 13.09 -14.32
CA ALA A 21 -5.30 11.73 -13.82
C ALA A 21 -6.23 11.66 -12.60
N ILE A 22 -6.13 12.61 -11.66
CA ILE A 22 -7.03 12.68 -10.50
C ILE A 22 -8.48 12.93 -10.93
N ALA A 23 -8.70 13.81 -11.90
CA ALA A 23 -10.04 14.07 -12.45
C ALA A 23 -10.63 12.83 -13.13
N GLU A 24 -9.86 12.14 -13.98
CA GLU A 24 -10.29 10.90 -14.65
C GLU A 24 -10.53 9.77 -13.65
N ALA A 25 -9.65 9.56 -12.67
CA ALA A 25 -9.84 8.57 -11.63
C ALA A 25 -11.10 8.86 -10.79
N THR A 26 -11.35 10.13 -10.46
CA THR A 26 -12.57 10.56 -9.76
C THR A 26 -13.82 10.27 -10.60
N ARG A 27 -13.75 10.56 -11.91
CA ARG A 27 -14.81 10.22 -12.87
C ARG A 27 -15.08 8.71 -12.87
N LEU A 28 -14.05 7.87 -12.91
CA LEU A 28 -14.20 6.42 -12.86
C LEU A 28 -14.88 5.95 -11.56
N PHE A 29 -14.56 6.54 -10.41
CA PHE A 29 -15.26 6.24 -9.17
C PHE A 29 -16.74 6.64 -9.19
N LEU A 30 -17.08 7.75 -9.85
CA LEU A 30 -18.46 8.24 -9.96
C LEU A 30 -19.32 7.36 -10.87
N PHE A 31 -18.78 6.92 -12.01
CA PHE A 31 -19.55 6.18 -13.02
C PHE A 31 -19.52 4.65 -12.85
N ASN A 32 -18.70 4.14 -11.94
CA ASN A 32 -18.68 2.70 -11.63
C ASN A 32 -19.35 2.45 -10.28
N SER A 33 -20.27 1.50 -10.28
CA SER A 33 -20.88 0.94 -9.07
C SER A 33 -20.44 -0.50 -8.90
N VAL A 34 -19.83 -0.81 -7.77
CA VAL A 34 -19.44 -2.17 -7.40
C VAL A 34 -20.52 -2.84 -6.57
N VAL A 35 -20.57 -4.16 -6.60
CA VAL A 35 -21.41 -4.93 -5.69
C VAL A 35 -20.87 -4.73 -4.28
N ALA A 36 -21.67 -4.07 -3.44
CA ALA A 36 -21.29 -3.63 -2.11
C ALA A 36 -21.02 -4.81 -1.17
N SER A 37 -19.93 -4.72 -0.42
CA SER A 37 -19.61 -5.62 0.68
C SER A 37 -20.24 -5.15 2.01
N GLY A 38 -21.54 -4.80 2.00
CA GLY A 38 -22.30 -4.42 3.21
C GLY A 38 -21.64 -3.37 4.12
N ASN A 39 -22.00 -3.37 5.41
CA ASN A 39 -21.35 -2.54 6.44
C ASN A 39 -20.03 -3.19 6.88
N GLY A 40 -18.95 -2.86 6.18
CA GLY A 40 -17.63 -3.42 6.43
C GLY A 40 -17.01 -2.97 7.77
N ARG A 41 -15.94 -3.68 8.17
CA ARG A 41 -15.14 -3.35 9.37
C ARG A 41 -14.70 -1.89 9.42
N ARG A 42 -14.35 -1.33 8.26
CA ARG A 42 -13.81 0.03 8.13
C ARG A 42 -14.89 1.10 7.98
N GLY A 43 -16.15 0.76 7.78
CA GLY A 43 -17.24 1.73 7.59
C GLY A 43 -18.27 1.29 6.56
N PRO A 44 -19.36 2.07 6.42
CA PRO A 44 -20.49 1.74 5.54
C PRO A 44 -20.23 2.21 4.09
N PHE A 45 -19.18 1.69 3.46
CA PHE A 45 -18.85 1.98 2.07
C PHE A 45 -18.32 0.74 1.36
N SER A 46 -18.50 0.69 0.05
CA SER A 46 -18.04 -0.43 -0.76
C SER A 46 -16.53 -0.37 -0.96
N ALA A 47 -15.85 -1.47 -0.67
CA ALA A 47 -14.41 -1.60 -0.90
C ALA A 47 -14.11 -2.89 -1.66
N VAL A 48 -13.33 -2.79 -2.73
CA VAL A 48 -12.93 -3.93 -3.56
C VAL A 48 -11.43 -4.01 -3.59
N SER A 49 -10.88 -5.14 -3.16
CA SER A 49 -9.44 -5.39 -3.13
C SER A 49 -9.05 -6.38 -4.23
N VAL A 50 -7.93 -6.10 -4.90
CA VAL A 50 -7.39 -6.90 -6.00
C VAL A 50 -5.88 -7.08 -5.85
N GLY A 51 -5.33 -8.10 -6.49
CA GLY A 51 -3.91 -8.47 -6.40
C GLY A 51 -3.66 -9.66 -5.48
N ILE A 52 -2.42 -9.83 -5.06
CA ILE A 52 -1.95 -11.01 -4.32
C ILE A 52 -2.01 -10.75 -2.82
N SER A 53 -2.52 -11.72 -2.07
CA SER A 53 -2.55 -11.69 -0.61
C SER A 53 -2.23 -13.06 -0.02
N TYR A 54 -1.93 -13.08 1.28
CA TYR A 54 -1.79 -14.31 2.05
C TYR A 54 -2.12 -14.07 3.52
N GLY A 55 -3.06 -14.87 4.03
CA GLY A 55 -3.62 -14.75 5.38
C GLY A 55 -5.05 -15.31 5.45
N GLY A 56 -5.73 -15.11 6.57
CA GLY A 56 -7.16 -15.44 6.71
C GLY A 56 -7.50 -16.93 6.50
N GLY A 57 -6.58 -17.84 6.82
CA GLY A 57 -6.77 -19.29 6.67
C GLY A 57 -6.39 -19.86 5.30
N GLN A 58 -5.89 -19.05 4.37
CA GLN A 58 -5.37 -19.55 3.10
C GLN A 58 -4.18 -20.51 3.31
N MET A 59 -4.13 -21.59 2.52
CA MET A 59 -3.05 -22.58 2.61
C MET A 59 -1.75 -22.11 1.93
N ARG A 60 -1.87 -21.26 0.91
CA ARG A 60 -0.78 -20.67 0.13
C ARG A 60 -1.16 -19.26 -0.34
N PRO A 61 -0.22 -18.39 -0.72
CA PRO A 61 -0.50 -17.11 -1.35
C PRO A 61 -1.40 -17.28 -2.57
N GLY A 62 -2.31 -16.33 -2.77
CA GLY A 62 -3.27 -16.36 -3.86
C GLY A 62 -3.73 -14.98 -4.30
N VAL A 63 -4.35 -14.93 -5.47
CA VAL A 63 -5.01 -13.72 -5.98
C VAL A 63 -6.35 -13.56 -5.26
N LEU A 64 -6.65 -12.33 -4.84
CA LEU A 64 -7.92 -11.99 -4.19
C LEU A 64 -9.09 -12.23 -5.16
N LEU A 65 -10.03 -13.06 -4.73
CA LEU A 65 -11.21 -13.42 -5.51
C LEU A 65 -12.30 -12.36 -5.38
N ASN A 66 -12.89 -11.99 -6.51
CA ASN A 66 -14.02 -11.06 -6.58
C ASN A 66 -15.09 -11.65 -7.51
N ASN A 67 -16.33 -11.16 -7.38
CA ASN A 67 -17.37 -11.49 -8.35
C ASN A 67 -17.01 -10.94 -9.75
N LYS A 68 -17.68 -11.44 -10.80
CA LYS A 68 -17.37 -11.09 -12.19
C LYS A 68 -17.45 -9.57 -12.43
N THR A 69 -18.49 -8.91 -11.94
CA THR A 69 -18.69 -7.46 -12.09
C THR A 69 -17.56 -6.66 -11.46
N ASN A 70 -17.24 -6.91 -10.20
CA ASN A 70 -16.17 -6.21 -9.48
C ASN A 70 -14.79 -6.47 -10.11
N THR A 71 -14.56 -7.70 -10.59
CA THR A 71 -13.33 -8.06 -11.33
C THR A 71 -13.19 -7.22 -12.59
N THR A 72 -14.24 -7.14 -13.42
CA THR A 72 -14.23 -6.36 -14.66
C THR A 72 -13.99 -4.87 -14.40
N ILE A 73 -14.69 -4.29 -13.42
CA ILE A 73 -14.55 -2.87 -13.06
C ILE A 73 -13.13 -2.57 -12.59
N CYS A 74 -12.61 -3.35 -11.64
CA CYS A 74 -11.26 -3.10 -11.10
C CYS A 74 -10.17 -3.32 -12.14
N ALA A 75 -10.32 -4.30 -13.02
CA ALA A 75 -9.38 -4.51 -14.14
C ALA A 75 -9.38 -3.31 -15.10
N ALA A 76 -10.57 -2.80 -15.46
CA ALA A 76 -10.68 -1.62 -16.31
C ALA A 76 -10.09 -0.36 -15.65
N MET A 77 -10.31 -0.16 -14.35
CA MET A 77 -9.71 0.94 -13.60
C MET A 77 -8.19 0.81 -13.53
N LEU A 78 -7.66 -0.39 -13.23
CA LEU A 78 -6.21 -0.62 -13.19
C LEU A 78 -5.53 -0.42 -14.55
N ALA A 79 -6.20 -0.75 -15.66
CA ALA A 79 -5.69 -0.55 -17.00
C ALA A 79 -5.78 0.91 -17.48
N ASN A 80 -6.50 1.78 -16.76
CA ASN A 80 -6.66 3.17 -17.14
C ASN A 80 -5.37 3.97 -16.88
N TRP A 81 -4.99 4.81 -17.84
CA TRP A 81 -3.77 5.63 -17.80
C TRP A 81 -3.69 6.51 -16.53
N ALA A 82 -4.84 6.97 -16.02
CA ALA A 82 -4.91 7.79 -14.83
C ALA A 82 -4.39 7.03 -13.60
N PHE A 83 -4.82 5.78 -13.43
CA PHE A 83 -4.32 4.93 -12.34
C PHE A 83 -2.85 4.58 -12.52
N HIS A 84 -2.37 4.34 -13.74
CA HIS A 84 -0.93 4.18 -13.98
C HIS A 84 -0.14 5.42 -13.53
N ARG A 85 -0.62 6.64 -13.81
CA ARG A 85 0.04 7.88 -13.38
C ARG A 85 0.09 8.01 -11.85
N ILE A 86 -1.03 7.73 -11.17
CA ILE A 86 -1.15 7.80 -9.71
C ILE A 86 -0.28 6.73 -9.01
N ILE A 87 -0.33 5.51 -9.53
CA ILE A 87 0.43 4.37 -9.02
C ILE A 87 1.92 4.59 -9.22
N GLY A 88 2.33 5.04 -10.41
CA GLY A 88 3.71 5.38 -10.71
C GLY A 88 4.25 6.48 -9.81
N PHE A 89 3.49 7.57 -9.60
CA PHE A 89 3.89 8.62 -8.65
C PHE A 89 4.10 8.06 -7.23
N SER A 90 3.14 7.26 -6.75
CA SER A 90 3.25 6.60 -5.45
C SER A 90 4.50 5.72 -5.36
N ASN A 91 4.79 4.92 -6.39
CA ASN A 91 5.96 4.06 -6.42
C ASN A 91 7.28 4.86 -6.41
N SER A 92 7.35 5.95 -7.17
CA SER A 92 8.52 6.85 -7.19
C SER A 92 8.75 7.54 -5.84
N MET A 93 7.68 7.98 -5.18
CA MET A 93 7.79 8.59 -3.84
C MET A 93 8.25 7.58 -2.79
N PHE A 94 7.78 6.33 -2.88
CA PHE A 94 8.25 5.27 -2.00
C PHE A 94 9.76 5.02 -2.22
N GLN A 95 10.17 4.84 -3.47
CA GLN A 95 11.58 4.63 -3.82
C GLN A 95 12.48 5.79 -3.33
N SER A 96 12.02 7.04 -3.45
CA SER A 96 12.82 8.22 -3.11
C SER A 96 13.01 8.39 -1.60
N TYR A 97 11.97 8.11 -0.80
CA TYR A 97 11.99 8.41 0.64
C TYR A 97 12.29 7.20 1.54
N ALA A 98 12.14 5.97 1.03
CA ALA A 98 12.51 4.75 1.74
C ALA A 98 13.07 3.70 0.77
N PRO A 99 14.21 3.98 0.10
CA PRO A 99 14.74 3.13 -0.97
C PRO A 99 15.04 1.69 -0.52
N ASN A 100 15.54 1.51 0.71
CA ASN A 100 15.82 0.19 1.27
C ASN A 100 14.54 -0.62 1.47
N LEU A 101 13.49 0.02 2.01
CA LEU A 101 12.19 -0.63 2.19
C LEU A 101 11.50 -0.91 0.84
N HIS A 102 11.62 0.00 -0.13
CA HIS A 102 11.13 -0.21 -1.49
C HIS A 102 11.81 -1.40 -2.16
N MET A 103 13.14 -1.48 -2.08
CA MET A 103 13.93 -2.59 -2.58
C MET A 103 13.56 -3.91 -1.89
N PHE A 104 13.33 -3.88 -0.58
CA PHE A 104 12.84 -5.04 0.17
C PHE A 104 11.50 -5.54 -0.39
N TYR A 105 10.51 -4.66 -0.59
CA TYR A 105 9.24 -5.04 -1.23
C TYR A 105 9.46 -5.66 -2.61
N ARG A 106 10.23 -4.98 -3.46
CA ARG A 106 10.54 -5.42 -4.83
C ARG A 106 11.11 -6.83 -4.86
N ASN A 107 12.14 -7.09 -4.04
CA ASN A 107 12.82 -8.37 -4.00
C ASN A 107 11.93 -9.50 -3.47
N GLN A 108 11.16 -9.24 -2.41
CA GLN A 108 10.23 -10.21 -1.85
C GLN A 108 9.13 -10.58 -2.87
N MET A 109 8.59 -9.62 -3.62
CA MET A 109 7.62 -9.91 -4.67
C MET A 109 8.23 -10.66 -5.86
N ARG A 110 9.50 -10.43 -6.20
CA ARG A 110 10.21 -11.23 -7.21
C ARG A 110 10.36 -12.68 -6.80
N ILE A 111 10.85 -12.94 -5.59
CA ILE A 111 11.01 -14.31 -5.06
C ILE A 111 9.66 -15.03 -4.99
N LEU A 112 8.63 -14.32 -4.53
CA LEU A 112 7.27 -14.86 -4.48
C LEU A 112 6.82 -15.33 -5.88
N ARG A 113 6.95 -14.47 -6.91
CA ARG A 113 6.53 -14.79 -8.27
C ARG A 113 7.38 -15.88 -8.92
N SER A 114 8.68 -15.93 -8.67
CA SER A 114 9.54 -16.99 -9.21
C SER A 114 9.22 -18.37 -8.62
N SER A 115 8.73 -18.41 -7.37
CA SER A 115 8.34 -19.66 -6.69
C SER A 115 6.90 -20.11 -6.97
N ALA A 116 6.07 -19.23 -7.55
CA ALA A 116 4.64 -19.45 -7.71
C ALA A 116 4.14 -18.82 -9.01
N SER A 117 4.37 -19.49 -10.14
CA SER A 117 4.01 -19.02 -11.48
C SER A 117 2.51 -18.78 -11.70
N TYR A 118 1.65 -19.36 -10.86
CA TYR A 118 0.21 -19.14 -10.87
C TYR A 118 -0.22 -17.78 -10.29
N LEU A 119 0.71 -17.03 -9.67
CA LEU A 119 0.44 -15.71 -9.12
C LEU A 119 0.62 -14.65 -10.21
N VAL A 120 -0.50 -14.11 -10.68
CA VAL A 120 -0.49 -12.98 -11.62
C VAL A 120 -0.22 -11.69 -10.84
N PRO A 121 0.81 -10.91 -11.20
CA PRO A 121 1.08 -9.64 -10.53
C PRO A 121 -0.05 -8.64 -10.77
N LEU A 122 -0.25 -7.73 -9.82
CA LEU A 122 -1.25 -6.66 -9.92
C LEU A 122 -1.03 -5.79 -11.16
N LEU A 123 0.20 -5.34 -11.36
CA LEU A 123 0.68 -4.50 -12.45
C LEU A 123 2.17 -4.81 -12.69
N PRO A 124 2.77 -4.32 -13.80
CA PRO A 124 4.20 -4.42 -14.02
C PRO A 124 5.00 -3.87 -12.82
N GLU A 125 6.12 -4.51 -12.49
CA GLU A 125 6.95 -4.13 -11.34
C GLU A 125 7.49 -2.69 -11.41
N LEU A 126 7.69 -2.18 -12.62
CA LEU A 126 8.08 -0.78 -12.84
C LEU A 126 7.01 0.21 -12.32
N LEU A 127 5.74 -0.19 -12.37
CA LEU A 127 4.62 0.62 -11.93
C LEU A 127 4.41 0.52 -10.42
N THR A 128 4.53 -0.66 -9.81
CA THR A 128 4.30 -0.83 -8.37
C THR A 128 5.08 -2.00 -7.78
N VAL A 129 5.58 -1.81 -6.55
CA VAL A 129 6.16 -2.87 -5.70
C VAL A 129 5.14 -3.47 -4.73
N PHE A 130 3.91 -2.96 -4.71
CA PHE A 130 2.85 -3.47 -3.85
C PHE A 130 2.21 -4.73 -4.43
N ALA A 131 1.84 -5.67 -3.57
CA ALA A 131 1.22 -6.93 -3.99
C ALA A 131 -0.26 -6.77 -4.34
N ALA A 132 -0.95 -5.84 -3.68
CA ALA A 132 -2.38 -5.64 -3.76
C ALA A 132 -2.76 -4.16 -3.66
N CYS A 133 -4.00 -3.87 -4.06
CA CYS A 133 -4.62 -2.58 -3.84
C CYS A 133 -6.10 -2.72 -3.47
N THR A 134 -6.68 -1.65 -2.93
CA THR A 134 -8.12 -1.51 -2.66
C THR A 134 -8.63 -0.24 -3.31
N PHE A 135 -9.70 -0.37 -4.07
CA PHE A 135 -10.56 0.74 -4.47
C PHE A 135 -11.64 0.89 -3.40
N ASN A 136 -11.58 1.99 -2.66
CA ASN A 136 -12.59 2.36 -1.68
C ASN A 136 -13.57 3.30 -2.38
N PHE A 137 -14.71 2.73 -2.76
CA PHE A 137 -15.80 3.44 -3.39
C PHE A 137 -16.59 4.22 -2.34
N GLY A 138 -17.38 5.16 -2.85
CA GLY A 138 -18.09 6.15 -2.06
C GLY A 138 -19.61 5.96 -2.16
N PRO A 139 -20.39 7.05 -2.16
CA PRO A 139 -19.94 8.44 -2.35
C PRO A 139 -19.18 9.02 -1.15
N ASN A 140 -19.30 8.43 0.04
CA ASN A 140 -18.67 8.90 1.27
C ASN A 140 -17.78 7.83 1.89
N THR A 141 -16.53 7.69 1.40
CA THR A 141 -15.53 6.82 2.03
C THR A 141 -15.05 7.45 3.35
N VAL A 142 -15.82 7.26 4.41
CA VAL A 142 -15.49 7.65 5.79
C VAL A 142 -15.11 6.42 6.59
N THR A 143 -13.90 6.41 7.15
CA THR A 143 -13.41 5.23 7.86
C THR A 143 -13.57 5.34 9.38
N ARG A 144 -14.02 4.25 10.01
CA ARG A 144 -13.90 4.04 11.45
C ARG A 144 -12.42 3.92 11.84
N LEU A 145 -12.11 4.19 13.10
CA LEU A 145 -10.78 3.95 13.66
C LEU A 145 -10.36 2.49 13.48
N HIS A 146 -9.21 2.25 12.86
CA HIS A 146 -8.70 0.91 12.66
C HIS A 146 -7.17 0.88 12.46
N ILE A 147 -6.65 -0.34 12.45
CA ILE A 147 -5.36 -0.71 11.85
C ILE A 147 -5.60 -1.74 10.75
N ASP A 148 -4.59 -1.90 9.89
CA ASP A 148 -4.54 -2.96 8.88
C ASP A 148 -3.58 -4.07 9.33
N ALA A 149 -3.96 -4.77 10.40
CA ALA A 149 -3.12 -5.77 11.07
C ALA A 149 -2.60 -6.90 10.16
N ALA A 150 -3.21 -7.13 9.00
CA ALA A 150 -2.77 -8.12 8.03
C ALA A 150 -1.58 -7.66 7.16
N ASN A 151 -1.29 -6.36 7.10
CA ASN A 151 -0.21 -5.80 6.29
C ASN A 151 1.16 -6.00 6.94
N LEU A 152 2.23 -5.79 6.19
CA LEU A 152 3.58 -5.79 6.73
C LEU A 152 3.69 -4.70 7.82
N VAL A 153 4.13 -5.11 9.02
CA VAL A 153 4.05 -4.28 10.23
C VAL A 153 4.85 -2.98 10.08
N TRP A 154 6.15 -3.06 9.78
CA TRP A 154 6.99 -1.87 9.50
C TRP A 154 6.88 -1.38 8.06
N GLY A 155 6.02 -2.01 7.25
CA GLY A 155 5.87 -1.69 5.85
C GLY A 155 5.04 -0.44 5.65
N TRP A 156 5.15 0.19 4.47
CA TRP A 156 4.21 1.23 4.07
C TRP A 156 2.99 0.66 3.36
N CYS A 157 1.88 1.36 3.54
CA CYS A 157 0.72 1.34 2.66
C CYS A 157 0.53 2.74 2.11
N CYS A 158 0.20 2.82 0.82
CA CYS A 158 -0.01 4.08 0.13
C CYS A 158 -1.50 4.36 0.05
N ILE A 159 -1.93 5.60 0.28
CA ILE A 159 -3.32 6.05 0.22
C ILE A 159 -3.37 7.30 -0.64
N THR A 160 -4.22 7.31 -1.67
CA THR A 160 -4.53 8.50 -2.47
C THR A 160 -6.01 8.85 -2.28
N ALA A 161 -6.32 10.10 -1.97
CA ALA A 161 -7.70 10.60 -1.87
C ALA A 161 -8.23 11.11 -3.21
N PHE A 162 -9.52 10.92 -3.46
CA PHE A 162 -10.25 11.43 -4.63
C PHE A 162 -11.61 11.98 -4.21
N GLY A 163 -12.34 12.55 -5.16
CA GLY A 163 -13.67 13.12 -4.95
C GLY A 163 -13.66 14.65 -5.00
N ILE A 164 -14.82 15.21 -4.69
CA ILE A 164 -15.08 16.65 -4.70
C ILE A 164 -15.50 17.01 -3.28
N PHE A 165 -14.54 17.51 -2.49
CA PHE A 165 -14.76 17.96 -1.11
C PHE A 165 -13.80 19.09 -0.74
N ASN A 166 -14.23 19.95 0.19
CA ASN A 166 -13.41 21.01 0.76
C ASN A 166 -12.50 20.45 1.87
N PRO A 167 -11.18 20.39 1.65
CA PRO A 167 -10.24 19.81 2.61
C PRO A 167 -10.08 20.65 3.88
N ASP A 168 -10.52 21.90 3.90
CA ASP A 168 -10.49 22.75 5.10
C ASP A 168 -11.70 22.48 6.03
N LEU A 169 -12.75 21.86 5.50
CA LEU A 169 -14.00 21.60 6.24
C LEU A 169 -14.26 20.12 6.52
N GLY A 170 -13.46 19.20 5.99
CA GLY A 170 -13.73 17.77 6.09
C GLY A 170 -12.67 16.86 5.46
N GLY A 171 -12.87 15.55 5.58
CA GLY A 171 -12.04 14.54 4.89
C GLY A 171 -10.60 14.38 5.40
N HIS A 172 -10.20 15.11 6.44
CA HIS A 172 -8.90 15.00 7.12
C HIS A 172 -8.57 13.57 7.51
N LEU A 173 -7.29 13.20 7.38
CA LEU A 173 -6.76 11.93 7.87
C LEU A 173 -6.28 12.10 9.32
N ILE A 174 -6.62 11.15 10.18
CA ILE A 174 -6.14 11.14 11.57
C ILE A 174 -5.17 9.98 11.75
N LEU A 175 -3.98 10.27 12.27
CA LEU A 175 -3.02 9.28 12.76
C LEU A 175 -2.99 9.37 14.29
N TRP A 176 -3.78 8.53 14.94
CA TRP A 176 -4.14 8.66 16.35
C TRP A 176 -2.95 8.49 17.28
N ASP A 177 -2.09 7.50 17.02
CA ASP A 177 -0.91 7.25 17.86
C ASP A 177 0.11 8.39 17.79
N LEU A 178 0.12 9.13 16.68
CA LEU A 178 0.99 10.30 16.48
C LEU A 178 0.32 11.60 16.94
N ARG A 179 -0.96 11.56 17.35
CA ARG A 179 -1.80 12.73 17.67
C ARG A 179 -1.81 13.77 16.53
N LEU A 180 -1.83 13.31 15.29
CA LEU A 180 -1.84 14.17 14.10
C LEU A 180 -3.20 14.15 13.41
N VAL A 181 -3.71 15.34 13.13
CA VAL A 181 -4.81 15.58 12.20
C VAL A 181 -4.22 16.24 10.95
N ILE A 182 -4.34 15.57 9.82
CA ILE A 182 -3.67 15.94 8.58
C ILE A 182 -4.72 16.40 7.57
N ARG A 183 -4.60 17.65 7.11
CA ARG A 183 -5.35 18.13 5.95
C ARG A 183 -4.97 17.28 4.74
N PHE A 184 -5.93 16.53 4.19
CA PHE A 184 -5.67 15.53 3.17
C PHE A 184 -6.57 15.74 1.93
N PRO A 185 -6.19 16.67 1.04
CA PRO A 185 -7.06 17.10 -0.04
C PRO A 185 -7.18 16.05 -1.17
N PRO A 186 -8.23 16.14 -2.01
CA PRO A 186 -8.33 15.33 -3.22
C PRO A 186 -7.04 15.41 -4.06
N GLY A 187 -6.60 14.27 -4.58
CA GLY A 187 -5.36 14.12 -5.32
C GLY A 187 -4.11 13.93 -4.48
N SER A 188 -4.16 14.16 -3.17
CA SER A 188 -3.00 13.93 -2.30
C SER A 188 -2.78 12.45 -2.01
N THR A 189 -1.50 12.10 -1.90
CA THR A 189 -1.01 10.78 -1.56
C THR A 189 -0.23 10.81 -0.25
N ILE A 190 -0.43 9.81 0.60
CA ILE A 190 0.30 9.60 1.85
C ILE A 190 0.71 8.13 1.98
N MET A 191 1.88 7.89 2.57
CA MET A 191 2.35 6.56 2.94
C MET A 191 2.45 6.45 4.45
N ILE A 192 1.80 5.43 5.00
CA ILE A 192 1.77 5.19 6.44
C ILE A 192 2.04 3.71 6.73
N PRO A 193 2.66 3.40 7.87
CA PRO A 193 2.69 2.04 8.38
C PRO A 193 1.33 1.66 8.98
N SER A 194 0.39 1.30 8.09
CA SER A 194 -1.04 1.16 8.44
C SER A 194 -1.34 -0.03 9.34
N ALA A 195 -0.43 -1.01 9.43
CA ALA A 195 -0.49 -2.12 10.39
C ALA A 195 -0.12 -1.69 11.83
N LEU A 196 0.62 -0.60 11.98
CA LEU A 196 1.07 -0.08 13.27
C LEU A 196 0.24 1.11 13.76
N LEU A 197 -0.02 2.05 12.86
CA LEU A 197 -0.69 3.29 13.21
C LEU A 197 -2.20 3.13 13.13
N ARG A 198 -2.87 3.35 14.26
CA ARG A 198 -4.32 3.55 14.34
C ARG A 198 -4.68 4.79 13.52
N HIS A 199 -5.52 4.61 12.52
CA HIS A 199 -5.89 5.67 11.59
C HIS A 199 -7.38 5.65 11.23
N SER A 200 -7.87 6.82 10.84
CA SER A 200 -9.21 7.04 10.32
C SER A 200 -9.22 8.30 9.45
N ASN A 201 -10.38 8.66 8.90
CA ASN A 201 -10.61 9.99 8.37
C ASN A 201 -11.94 10.54 8.90
N ILE A 202 -12.10 11.86 8.87
CA ILE A 202 -13.34 12.51 9.31
C ILE A 202 -14.34 12.62 8.17
N SER A 203 -15.58 12.88 8.52
CA SER A 203 -16.66 13.16 7.56
C SER A 203 -16.33 14.35 6.66
N ILE A 204 -16.98 14.36 5.50
CA ILE A 204 -17.04 15.48 4.56
C ILE A 204 -18.39 16.21 4.70
N GLN A 205 -18.54 17.38 4.09
CA GLN A 205 -19.76 18.17 4.14
C GLN A 205 -20.89 17.50 3.34
N GLN A 206 -22.12 17.92 3.59
CA GLN A 206 -23.29 17.43 2.85
C GLN A 206 -23.17 17.78 1.36
N GLY A 207 -23.44 16.81 0.49
CA GLY A 207 -23.35 16.97 -0.97
C GLY A 207 -21.95 16.78 -1.56
N GLU A 208 -20.92 16.65 -0.72
CA GLU A 208 -19.56 16.33 -1.16
C GLU A 208 -19.41 14.84 -1.49
N THR A 209 -18.31 14.50 -2.15
CA THR A 209 -17.92 13.10 -2.42
C THR A 209 -16.47 12.87 -2.02
N ARG A 210 -16.17 11.66 -1.53
CA ARG A 210 -14.82 11.23 -1.19
C ARG A 210 -14.63 9.76 -1.48
N TYR A 211 -13.54 9.45 -2.16
CA TYR A 211 -13.09 8.10 -2.47
C TYR A 211 -11.62 7.94 -2.08
N SER A 212 -11.12 6.70 -2.05
CA SER A 212 -9.68 6.49 -1.94
C SER A 212 -9.20 5.24 -2.66
N PHE A 213 -7.95 5.30 -3.11
CA PHE A 213 -7.22 4.16 -3.65
C PHE A 213 -6.06 3.86 -2.71
N THR A 214 -5.92 2.60 -2.32
CA THR A 214 -4.85 2.18 -1.40
C THR A 214 -4.02 1.07 -1.98
N GLN A 215 -2.69 1.14 -1.87
CA GLN A 215 -1.76 0.08 -2.25
C GLN A 215 -1.09 -0.50 -1.01
N PHE A 216 -0.99 -1.82 -0.91
CA PHE A 216 -0.46 -2.50 0.27
C PHE A 216 0.10 -3.89 -0.07
N SER A 217 0.80 -4.47 0.89
CA SER A 217 1.28 -5.86 0.82
C SER A 217 1.01 -6.56 2.14
N ALA A 218 0.33 -7.70 2.09
CA ALA A 218 0.03 -8.51 3.27
C ALA A 218 1.34 -9.04 3.89
N GLY A 219 1.49 -8.92 5.21
CA GLY A 219 2.65 -9.38 5.95
C GLY A 219 2.90 -10.89 5.80
N GLY A 220 1.83 -11.66 5.58
CA GLY A 220 1.92 -13.08 5.27
C GLY A 220 2.79 -13.38 4.06
N LEU A 221 2.76 -12.55 3.01
CA LEU A 221 3.56 -12.77 1.80
C LEU A 221 5.06 -12.72 2.10
N PHE A 222 5.48 -11.80 2.96
CA PHE A 222 6.87 -11.67 3.39
C PHE A 222 7.29 -12.88 4.21
N ARG A 223 6.44 -13.31 5.17
CA ARG A 223 6.68 -14.52 5.96
C ARG A 223 6.76 -15.78 5.10
N TRP A 224 5.93 -15.89 4.07
CA TRP A 224 5.98 -17.02 3.13
C TRP A 224 7.34 -17.13 2.45
N VAL A 225 7.85 -15.99 1.96
CA VAL A 225 9.19 -15.92 1.35
C VAL A 225 10.30 -16.19 2.38
N GLU A 226 10.22 -15.61 3.59
CA GLU A 226 11.16 -15.89 4.70
C GLU A 226 11.21 -17.39 5.05
N ASN A 227 10.08 -18.10 4.93
CA ASN A 227 9.98 -19.54 5.17
C ASN A 227 10.42 -20.41 3.97
N GLY A 228 11.12 -19.84 2.98
CA GLY A 228 11.53 -20.58 1.79
C GLY A 228 10.35 -21.01 0.92
N ASN A 229 9.36 -20.13 0.79
CA ASN A 229 8.12 -20.33 0.01
C ASN A 229 7.20 -21.42 0.56
N ARG A 230 6.98 -21.39 1.89
CA ARG A 230 6.12 -22.36 2.60
C ARG A 230 5.31 -21.66 3.70
N SER A 231 4.22 -22.31 4.11
CA SER A 231 3.42 -21.84 5.23
C SER A 231 4.20 -21.95 6.55
N ASP A 232 3.80 -21.18 7.55
CA ASP A 232 4.37 -21.32 8.90
C ASP A 232 4.23 -22.77 9.41
N LYS A 233 3.06 -23.39 9.19
CA LYS A 233 2.82 -24.80 9.55
C LYS A 233 3.82 -25.74 8.88
N ALA A 234 4.04 -25.59 7.58
CA ALA A 234 4.97 -26.43 6.84
C ALA A 234 6.44 -26.17 7.22
N PHE A 235 6.80 -24.91 7.51
CA PHE A 235 8.12 -24.57 8.03
C PHE A 235 8.36 -25.26 9.37
N PHE A 236 7.51 -25.05 10.37
CA PHE A 236 7.72 -25.61 11.71
C PHE A 236 7.70 -27.14 11.75
N ALA A 237 6.93 -27.78 10.87
CA ALA A 237 6.91 -29.25 10.79
C ALA A 237 8.21 -29.86 10.22
N ASN A 238 8.99 -29.10 9.45
CA ASN A 238 10.15 -29.62 8.71
C ASN A 238 11.48 -28.88 9.02
N ALA A 239 11.45 -27.86 9.88
CA ALA A 239 12.62 -27.06 10.19
C ALA A 239 13.60 -27.82 11.08
N SER A 240 14.88 -27.75 10.74
CA SER A 240 15.98 -28.18 11.60
C SER A 240 16.07 -27.31 12.86
N ALA A 241 16.72 -27.83 13.90
CA ALA A 241 16.98 -27.06 15.12
C ALA A 241 17.76 -25.76 14.84
N ALA A 242 18.62 -25.75 13.80
CA ALA A 242 19.35 -24.56 13.37
C ALA A 242 18.41 -23.51 12.75
N GLU A 243 17.49 -23.91 11.86
CA GLU A 243 16.51 -23.01 11.25
C GLU A 243 15.53 -22.44 12.29
N LEU A 244 15.11 -23.22 13.28
CA LEU A 244 14.27 -22.75 14.39
C LEU A 244 14.99 -21.68 15.22
N ARG A 245 16.27 -21.90 15.57
CA ARG A 245 17.09 -20.91 16.29
C ARG A 245 17.29 -19.64 15.46
N ALA A 246 17.59 -19.78 14.17
CA ALA A 246 17.76 -18.64 13.26
C ALA A 246 16.47 -17.82 13.17
N ARG A 247 15.30 -18.48 13.11
CA ARG A 247 14.00 -17.82 13.08
C ARG A 247 13.70 -17.04 14.36
N GLU A 248 13.98 -17.60 15.52
CA GLU A 248 13.75 -16.89 16.78
C GLU A 248 14.68 -15.68 16.94
N ASN A 249 15.96 -15.82 16.56
CA ASN A 249 16.90 -14.70 16.50
C ASN A 249 16.42 -13.60 15.53
N ALA A 250 15.99 -13.98 14.33
CA ALA A 250 15.45 -13.05 13.34
C ALA A 250 14.17 -12.36 13.85
N ARG A 251 13.33 -13.06 14.60
CA ARG A 251 12.12 -12.49 15.23
C ARG A 251 12.49 -11.41 16.25
N GLY A 252 13.49 -11.63 17.09
CA GLY A 252 13.97 -10.65 18.07
C GLY A 252 14.51 -9.38 17.41
N GLN A 253 15.18 -9.50 16.26
CA GLN A 253 15.77 -8.37 15.54
C GLN A 253 14.83 -7.73 14.51
N ARG A 254 13.66 -8.33 14.24
CA ARG A 254 12.76 -7.94 13.14
C ARG A 254 12.37 -6.47 13.19
N TRP A 255 12.09 -5.97 14.38
CA TRP A 255 11.69 -4.58 14.57
C TRP A 255 12.81 -3.61 14.22
N GLU A 256 13.99 -3.84 14.78
CA GLU A 256 15.17 -3.01 14.53
C GLU A 256 15.55 -3.04 13.05
N ASN A 257 15.55 -4.22 12.43
CA ASN A 257 15.86 -4.38 11.01
C ASN A 257 14.83 -3.68 10.12
N GLY A 258 13.54 -3.78 10.45
CA GLY A 258 12.48 -3.07 9.74
C GLY A 258 12.62 -1.55 9.85
N LEU A 259 12.98 -1.03 11.03
CA LEU A 259 13.21 0.40 11.24
C LEU A 259 14.45 0.92 10.48
N LYS A 260 15.53 0.14 10.42
CA LYS A 260 16.73 0.46 9.63
C LYS A 260 16.42 0.67 8.14
N MET A 261 15.37 0.04 7.61
CA MET A 261 14.96 0.23 6.21
C MET A 261 14.37 1.62 5.90
N PHE A 262 13.98 2.39 6.93
CA PHE A 262 13.58 3.79 6.78
C PHE A 262 14.76 4.76 6.79
N GLN A 263 15.96 4.30 7.13
CA GLN A 263 17.15 5.13 7.06
C GLN A 263 17.44 5.40 5.59
N VAL A 264 17.34 6.67 5.20
CA VAL A 264 17.79 7.14 3.89
C VAL A 264 19.31 7.00 3.86
N TRP A 265 19.85 6.53 2.74
CA TRP A 265 21.29 6.58 2.50
C TRP A 265 21.78 8.01 2.77
N ASN A 266 22.70 8.16 3.72
CA ASN A 266 23.32 9.43 4.06
C ASN A 266 24.61 9.53 3.24
N PRO A 267 24.74 10.45 2.26
CA PRO A 267 25.96 10.60 1.47
C PRO A 267 27.21 10.95 2.30
N LYS A 268 27.08 11.18 3.61
CA LYS A 268 28.19 11.51 4.51
C LYS A 268 28.98 10.32 5.08
N THR A 269 28.68 9.06 4.73
CA THR A 269 29.67 7.99 4.94
C THR A 269 30.77 8.16 3.89
N LYS A 270 31.78 8.97 4.24
CA LYS A 270 33.06 9.04 3.53
C LYS A 270 33.53 7.61 3.27
N VAL A 271 33.72 7.28 2.00
CA VAL A 271 34.62 6.21 1.61
C VAL A 271 35.97 6.58 2.22
N PHE A 272 36.44 5.81 3.20
CA PHE A 272 37.83 5.88 3.62
C PHE A 272 38.67 5.28 2.49
N GLU A 273 39.02 6.10 1.51
CA GLU A 273 40.23 5.87 0.72
C GLU A 273 41.41 6.27 1.61
N SER A 274 42.02 5.26 2.24
CA SER A 274 43.38 5.36 2.76
C SER A 274 44.18 4.19 2.19
N GLN A 275 44.61 4.34 0.94
CA GLN A 275 45.83 3.72 0.45
C GLN A 275 46.63 4.83 -0.23
N MET A 276 47.63 5.35 0.48
CA MET A 276 48.92 5.80 -0.03
C MET A 276 49.84 6.04 1.17
N GLU A 277 50.54 4.98 1.57
CA GLU A 277 51.98 4.98 1.85
C GLU A 277 52.56 3.74 1.17
#